data_AF-A0A250KYB8-F1
#
_entry.id   AF-A0A250KYB8-F1
#
_cell.length_a   1.000
_cell.length_b   1.000
_cell.length_c   1.000
_cell.angle_alpha   90.00
_cell.angle_beta   90.00
_cell.angle_gamma   90.00
#
_symmetry.space_group_name_H-M   'P 1'
#
loop_
_entity.id
_entity.type
_entity.pdbx_description
1 polymer ?
#
loop_
_entity_poly.entity_id
_entity_poly.type
_entity_poly.pdbx_seq_one_letter_code
_entity_poly.pdbx_strand_id
1 'polypeptide(L)'
;MLDLVKRALPGFLAVHCVDCVIKPDRLILYVDSAAWASQIRFYAPQLLSKLEQSTGFRPKDLQIRNFVASIGENFGRPRIVPPPVFIAELLKNSALSASSGEIKDSLLRLSATVGALRDTAQGKENR
;
A
#
# COMPACT_ATOMS: atom_id res chain seq x y z
N MET A 1 22.07 9.82 14.42
CA MET A 1 21.19 8.97 15.25
C MET A 1 21.16 7.53 14.77
N LEU A 2 21.00 7.28 13.46
CA LEU A 2 20.95 5.93 12.91
C LEU A 2 22.18 5.08 13.29
N ASP A 3 23.39 5.64 13.26
CA ASP A 3 24.60 4.95 13.71
C ASP A 3 24.56 4.51 15.18
N LEU A 4 23.93 5.29 16.06
CA LEU A 4 23.78 4.91 17.46
C LEU A 4 22.81 3.75 17.61
N VAL A 5 21.70 3.77 16.86
CA VAL A 5 20.75 2.66 16.81
C VAL A 5 21.43 1.40 16.27
N LYS A 6 22.22 1.51 15.20
CA LYS A 6 22.99 0.41 14.62
C LYS A 6 24.03 -0.17 15.58
N ARG A 7 24.72 0.67 16.37
CA ARG A 7 25.67 0.22 17.41
C ARG A 7 25.00 -0.44 18.61
N ALA A 8 23.78 -0.04 18.93
CA ALA A 8 23.02 -0.63 20.03
C ALA A 8 22.46 -2.02 19.68
N LEU A 9 22.25 -2.29 18.38
CA LEU A 9 21.77 -3.56 17.84
C LEU A 9 22.92 -4.54 17.52
N PRO A 10 22.64 -5.85 17.52
CA PRO A 10 23.55 -6.85 16.94
C PRO A 10 23.83 -6.55 15.46
N GLY A 11 25.05 -6.83 15.01
CA GLY A 11 25.50 -6.50 13.64
C GLY A 11 24.59 -7.04 12.53
N PHE A 12 24.00 -8.23 12.70
CA PHE A 12 23.07 -8.80 11.73
C PHE A 12 21.75 -8.02 11.63
N LEU A 13 21.26 -7.40 12.71
CA LEU A 13 20.05 -6.56 12.68
C LEU A 13 20.34 -5.13 12.23
N ALA A 14 21.54 -4.63 12.50
CA ALA A 14 21.96 -3.28 12.15
C ALA A 14 21.95 -3.03 10.63
N VAL A 15 22.25 -4.06 9.83
CA VAL A 15 22.24 -3.99 8.36
C VAL A 15 20.85 -3.74 7.80
N HIS A 16 19.82 -4.26 8.48
CA HIS A 16 18.42 -4.14 8.06
C HIS A 16 17.77 -2.81 8.49
N CYS A 17 18.45 -2.01 9.33
CA CYS A 17 18.01 -0.68 9.72
C CYS A 17 18.36 0.33 8.61
N VAL A 18 17.34 0.77 7.88
CA VAL A 18 17.47 1.67 6.72
C VAL A 18 17.60 3.12 7.18
N ASP A 19 16.71 3.54 8.07
CA ASP A 19 16.68 4.93 8.55
C ASP A 19 16.01 5.04 9.94
N CYS A 20 16.20 6.16 10.62
CA CYS A 20 15.50 6.45 11.87
C CYS A 20 15.10 7.92 11.99
N VAL A 21 13.91 8.18 12.53
CA VAL A 21 13.40 9.51 12.80
C VAL A 21 13.10 9.66 14.28
N ILE A 22 13.70 10.68 14.89
CA ILE A 22 13.43 11.06 16.27
C ILE A 22 12.25 12.02 16.30
N LYS A 23 11.27 11.75 17.15
CA LYS A 23 10.23 12.68 17.56
C LYS A 23 10.29 12.88 19.09
N PRO A 24 9.70 13.94 19.63
CA PRO A 24 9.80 14.28 21.05
C PRO A 24 9.46 13.11 22.00
N ASP A 25 8.42 12.34 21.68
CA ASP A 25 7.97 11.21 22.52
C ASP A 25 8.25 9.82 21.91
N ARG A 26 8.75 9.73 20.67
CA ARG A 26 8.88 8.44 19.99
C ARG A 26 10.05 8.35 19.03
N LEU A 27 10.62 7.16 18.93
CA LEU A 27 11.61 6.81 17.91
C LEU A 27 10.93 6.01 16.82
N ILE A 28 11.04 6.46 15.57
CA ILE A 28 10.56 5.71 14.41
C ILE A 28 11.76 5.06 13.74
N LEU A 29 11.77 3.74 13.64
CA LEU A 29 12.81 2.97 12.97
C LEU A 29 12.27 2.39 11.66
N TYR A 30 12.97 2.64 10.57
CA TYR A 30 12.66 2.10 9.25
C TYR A 30 13.53 0.87 8.96
N VAL A 31 12.88 -0.23 8.62
CA VAL A 31 13.51 -1.54 8.42
C VAL A 31 13.14 -2.09 7.05
N ASP A 32 14.04 -2.78 6.38
CA ASP A 32 13.83 -3.31 5.03
C ASP A 32 12.74 -4.39 4.91
N SER A 33 12.48 -5.18 5.96
CA SER A 33 11.55 -6.32 5.93
C SER A 33 10.73 -6.45 7.20
N ALA A 34 9.50 -6.94 7.04
CA ALA A 34 8.59 -7.28 8.14
C ALA A 34 9.18 -8.33 9.09
N ALA A 35 9.94 -9.29 8.54
CA ALA A 35 10.57 -10.34 9.34
C ALA A 35 11.60 -9.73 10.30
N TRP A 36 12.44 -8.82 9.80
CA TRP A 36 13.44 -8.12 10.61
C TRP A 36 12.82 -7.11 11.57
N ALA A 37 11.72 -6.46 11.19
CA ALA A 37 10.98 -5.58 12.09
C ALA A 37 10.49 -6.31 13.35
N SER A 38 10.00 -7.54 13.21
CA SER A 38 9.59 -8.38 14.35
C SER A 38 10.77 -8.77 15.23
N GLN A 39 11.91 -9.14 14.63
CA GLN A 39 13.11 -9.43 15.41
C GLN A 39 13.63 -8.20 16.16
N ILE A 40 13.68 -7.03 15.52
CA ILE A 40 14.14 -5.81 16.18
C ILE A 40 13.17 -5.39 17.30
N ARG A 41 11.86 -5.63 17.17
CA ARG A 41 10.90 -5.41 18.26
C ARG A 41 11.25 -6.23 19.51
N PHE A 42 11.74 -7.46 19.35
CA PHE A 42 12.19 -8.27 20.49
C PHE A 42 13.37 -7.62 21.22
N TYR A 43 14.28 -6.99 20.48
CA TYR A 43 15.43 -6.27 21.04
C TYR A 43 15.11 -4.82 21.45
N ALA A 44 13.87 -4.36 21.29
CA ALA A 44 13.47 -2.98 21.58
C ALA A 44 13.84 -2.52 23.01
N PRO A 45 13.60 -3.30 24.09
CA PRO A 45 13.94 -2.84 25.43
C PRO A 45 15.45 -2.58 25.60
N GLN A 46 16.28 -3.50 25.11
CA GLN A 46 17.75 -3.37 25.18
C GLN A 46 18.26 -2.21 24.33
N LEU A 47 17.67 -2.02 23.15
CA LEU A 47 17.96 -0.90 22.26
C LEU A 47 17.66 0.43 22.94
N LEU A 48 16.48 0.57 23.55
CA LEU A 48 16.07 1.78 24.25
C LEU A 48 16.96 2.07 25.45
N SER A 49 17.32 1.07 26.26
CA SER A 49 18.23 1.25 27.39
C SER A 49 19.62 1.71 26.96
N LYS A 50 20.18 1.13 25.89
CA LYS A 50 21.49 1.56 25.36
C LYS A 50 21.42 2.96 24.76
N LEU A 51 20.33 3.31 24.07
CA LEU A 51 20.13 4.66 23.51
C LEU A 51 20.04 5.70 24.63
N GLU A 52 19.31 5.42 25.70
CA GLU A 52 19.20 6.29 26.88
C GLU A 52 20.58 6.53 27.50
N GLN A 53 21.38 5.48 27.70
CA GLN A 53 22.75 5.61 28.23
C GLN A 53 23.69 6.41 27.31
N SER A 54 23.49 6.31 25.99
CA SER A 54 24.38 6.94 25.01
C SER A 54 24.03 8.39 24.70
N THR A 55 22.76 8.77 24.85
CA THR A 55 22.24 10.06 24.35
C THR A 55 21.41 10.84 25.36
N GLY A 56 21.04 10.23 26.48
CA GLY A 56 20.07 10.79 27.43
C GLY A 56 18.64 10.86 26.88
N PHE A 57 18.41 10.43 25.64
CA PHE A 57 17.09 10.43 25.02
C PHE A 57 16.31 9.17 25.38
N ARG A 58 15.18 9.36 26.06
CA ARG A 58 14.28 8.30 26.49
C ARG A 58 12.94 8.41 25.76
N PRO A 59 12.78 7.80 24.57
CA PRO A 59 11.50 7.80 23.88
C PRO A 59 10.49 6.95 24.67
N LYS A 60 9.24 7.42 24.76
CA LYS A 60 8.15 6.66 25.40
C LYS A 60 7.67 5.52 24.52
N ASP A 61 7.91 5.61 23.21
CA ASP A 61 7.44 4.63 22.23
C ASP A 61 8.48 4.38 21.13
N LEU A 62 8.58 3.12 20.68
CA LEU A 62 9.40 2.69 19.55
C LEU A 62 8.50 2.17 18.44
N GLN A 63 8.35 2.97 17.39
CA GLN A 63 7.58 2.59 16.22
C GLN A 63 8.48 2.00 15.14
N ILE A 64 8.37 0.70 14.89
CA ILE A 64 9.08 0.05 13.78
C ILE A 64 8.18 0.00 12.54
N ARG A 65 8.64 0.63 11.46
CA ARG A 65 7.97 0.70 10.16
C ARG A 65 8.81 -0.03 9.13
N ASN A 66 8.16 -0.77 8.24
CA ASN A 66 8.87 -1.30 7.09
C ASN A 66 9.06 -0.19 6.06
N PHE A 67 10.31 0.01 5.65
CA PHE A 67 10.64 0.72 4.45
C PHE A 67 10.30 -0.20 3.28
N VAL A 68 9.05 -0.15 2.84
CA VAL A 68 8.75 -0.58 1.48
C VAL A 68 9.44 0.47 0.63
N ALA A 69 10.57 0.12 0.03
CA ALA A 69 11.05 0.87 -1.11
C ALA A 69 9.85 0.93 -2.03
N SER A 70 9.26 2.10 -2.20
CA SER A 70 8.42 2.36 -3.35
C SER A 70 9.36 2.10 -4.51
N ILE A 71 9.43 0.85 -4.96
CA ILE A 71 9.86 0.57 -6.31
C ILE A 71 8.92 1.46 -7.08
N GLY A 72 9.48 2.53 -7.63
CA GLY A 72 8.77 3.44 -8.50
C GLY A 72 8.44 2.71 -9.79
N GLU A 73 7.79 1.55 -9.70
CA GLU A 73 6.84 1.16 -10.69
C GLU A 73 5.76 2.23 -10.59
N ASN A 74 5.90 3.20 -11.49
CA ASN A 74 4.77 3.86 -12.10
C ASN A 74 3.80 2.73 -12.47
N PHE A 75 2.96 2.30 -11.54
CA PHE A 75 1.68 1.71 -11.86
C PHE A 75 0.93 2.85 -12.55
N GLY A 76 1.28 3.08 -13.82
CA GLY A 76 0.56 3.96 -14.69
C GLY A 76 -0.90 3.64 -14.50
N ARG A 77 -1.73 4.68 -14.41
CA ARG A 77 -3.18 4.56 -14.19
C ARG A 77 -3.67 3.30 -14.90
N PRO A 78 -4.34 2.37 -14.20
CA PRO A 78 -4.70 1.08 -14.78
C PRO A 78 -5.30 1.36 -16.15
N ARG A 79 -4.65 0.84 -17.20
CA ARG A 79 -5.09 1.06 -18.58
C ARG A 79 -6.50 0.50 -18.62
N ILE A 80 -7.49 1.38 -18.70
CA ILE A 80 -8.89 0.98 -18.79
C ILE A 80 -9.00 0.21 -20.10
N VAL A 81 -9.01 -1.12 -19.98
CA VAL A 81 -9.22 -1.99 -21.14
C VAL A 81 -10.69 -1.80 -21.52
N PRO A 82 -11.00 -1.35 -22.74
CA PRO A 82 -12.38 -1.20 -23.15
C PRO A 82 -13.07 -2.57 -23.08
N PRO A 83 -14.26 -2.66 -22.47
CA PRO A 83 -15.00 -3.91 -22.41
C PRO A 83 -15.34 -4.41 -23.83
N PRO A 84 -15.33 -5.73 -24.07
CA PRO A 84 -15.68 -6.31 -25.36
C PRO A 84 -17.07 -5.90 -25.85
N VAL A 85 -17.23 -5.78 -27.17
CA VAL A 85 -18.44 -5.28 -27.86
C VAL A 85 -19.73 -5.92 -27.34
N PHE A 86 -19.71 -7.24 -27.12
CA PHE A 86 -20.89 -8.02 -26.77
C PHE A 86 -21.36 -7.86 -25.32
N ILE A 87 -20.54 -7.30 -24.42
CA ILE A 87 -20.84 -7.27 -22.98
C ILE A 87 -22.04 -6.37 -22.67
N ALA A 88 -22.14 -5.20 -23.32
CA ALA A 88 -23.29 -4.31 -23.14
C ALA A 88 -24.60 -4.98 -23.57
N GLU A 89 -24.57 -5.72 -24.67
CA GLU A 89 -25.72 -6.45 -25.20
C GLU A 89 -26.08 -7.67 -24.33
N LEU A 90 -25.08 -8.41 -23.85
CA LEU A 90 -25.28 -9.52 -22.91
C LEU A 90 -25.92 -9.05 -21.60
N LEU A 91 -25.47 -7.93 -21.03
CA LEU A 91 -26.03 -7.36 -19.82
C LEU A 91 -27.48 -6.88 -20.04
N LYS A 92 -27.77 -6.28 -21.20
CA LYS A 92 -29.13 -5.88 -21.58
C LYS A 92 -30.05 -7.08 -21.72
N ASN A 93 -29.61 -8.15 -22.38
CA ASN A 93 -30.38 -9.38 -22.53
C ASN A 93 -30.61 -10.08 -21.19
N SER A 94 -29.62 -10.09 -20.31
CA SER A 94 -29.75 -10.60 -18.94
C SER A 94 -30.75 -9.81 -18.12
N ALA A 95 -30.83 -8.48 -18.32
CA ALA A 95 -31.83 -7.63 -17.68
C ALA A 95 -33.26 -7.93 -18.14
N LEU A 96 -33.44 -8.29 -19.41
CA LEU A 96 -34.75 -8.66 -19.97
C LEU A 96 -35.26 -10.01 -19.44
N SER A 97 -34.35 -10.92 -19.11
CA SER A 97 -34.66 -12.23 -18.52
C SER A 97 -34.70 -12.24 -17.00
N ALA A 98 -34.36 -11.13 -16.32
CA ALA A 98 -34.36 -11.05 -14.87
C ALA A 98 -35.77 -10.97 -14.28
N SER A 99 -36.03 -11.78 -13.24
CA SER A 99 -37.35 -11.90 -12.61
C SER A 99 -37.69 -10.76 -11.64
N SER A 100 -36.71 -9.99 -11.17
CA SER A 100 -36.93 -8.87 -10.24
C SER A 100 -36.63 -7.52 -10.90
N GLY A 101 -37.47 -6.52 -10.58
CA GLY A 101 -37.34 -5.16 -11.10
C GLY A 101 -36.02 -4.49 -10.71
N GLU A 102 -35.57 -4.68 -9.47
CA GLU A 102 -34.32 -4.09 -8.97
C GLU A 102 -33.07 -4.62 -9.70
N ILE A 103 -33.03 -5.93 -9.98
CA ILE A 103 -31.92 -6.54 -10.72
C ILE A 103 -31.95 -6.07 -12.18
N LYS A 104 -33.14 -6.03 -12.79
CA LYS A 104 -33.32 -5.49 -14.14
C LYS A 104 -32.81 -4.06 -14.26
N ASP A 105 -33.22 -3.17 -13.36
CA ASP A 105 -32.81 -1.76 -13.39
C ASP A 105 -31.32 -1.58 -13.14
N SER A 106 -30.74 -2.37 -12.24
CA SER A 106 -29.31 -2.37 -11.97
C SER A 106 -28.50 -2.83 -13.18
N LEU A 107 -28.94 -3.88 -13.88
CA LEU A 107 -28.29 -4.40 -15.08
C LEU A 107 -28.43 -3.45 -16.27
N LEU A 108 -29.58 -2.77 -16.42
CA LEU A 108 -29.76 -1.76 -17.47
C LEU A 108 -28.81 -0.57 -17.25
N ARG A 109 -28.69 -0.07 -16.02
CA ARG A 109 -27.73 1.00 -15.67
C ARG A 109 -26.28 0.59 -15.95
N LEU A 110 -25.92 -0.63 -15.60
CA LEU A 110 -24.59 -1.17 -15.87
C LEU A 110 -24.34 -1.27 -17.38
N SER A 111 -25.29 -1.79 -18.16
CA SER A 111 -25.16 -1.91 -19.63
C SER A 111 -24.94 -0.55 -20.31
N ALA A 112 -25.66 0.49 -19.87
CA ALA A 112 -25.51 1.86 -20.36
C ALA A 112 -24.12 2.44 -20.02
N THR A 113 -23.64 2.17 -18.81
CA THR A 113 -22.32 2.64 -18.34
C THR A 113 -21.19 1.99 -19.12
N VAL A 114 -21.29 0.69 -19.37
CA VAL A 114 -20.34 -0.09 -20.19
C VAL A 114 -20.31 0.42 -21.63
N GLY A 115 -21.47 0.75 -22.22
CA GLY A 115 -21.56 1.36 -23.54
C GLY A 115 -20.83 2.71 -23.62
N ALA A 116 -21.13 3.62 -22.68
CA ALA A 116 -20.49 4.94 -22.64
C ALA A 116 -18.96 4.87 -22.41
N LEU A 117 -18.49 3.95 -21.57
CA LEU A 117 -17.05 3.71 -21.35
C LEU A 117 -16.34 3.21 -22.61
N ARG A 118 -17.04 2.45 -23.46
CA ARG A 118 -16.51 2.02 -24.75
C ARG A 118 -16.47 3.18 -25.75
N ASP A 119 -17.54 3.97 -25.87
CA ASP A 119 -17.60 5.09 -26.82
C ASP A 119 -16.51 6.13 -26.53
N THR A 120 -16.27 6.40 -25.25
CA THR A 120 -15.18 7.27 -24.77
C THR A 120 -13.78 6.69 -25.00
N ALA A 121 -13.64 5.36 -25.03
CA ALA A 121 -12.38 4.70 -25.38
C ALA A 121 -12.12 4.71 -26.90
N GLN A 122 -13.14 4.46 -27.74
CA GLN A 122 -13.00 4.48 -29.21
C GLN A 122 -12.72 5.88 -29.76
N GLY A 123 -13.28 6.93 -29.13
CA GLY A 123 -13.01 8.33 -29.50
C GLY A 123 -11.57 8.81 -29.25
N LYS A 124 -10.79 8.10 -28.43
CA LYS A 124 -9.37 8.38 -28.18
C LYS A 124 -8.41 7.65 -29.12
N GLU A 125 -8.88 6.61 -29.82
CA GLU A 125 -8.04 5.82 -30.74
C GLU A 125 -8.00 6.40 -32.16
N ASN A 126 -8.96 7.26 -32.52
CA ASN A 126 -9.07 7.93 -33.83
C ASN A 126 -8.51 9.37 -33.88
N ARG A 127 -7.64 9.76 -32.93
CA ARG A 127 -6.97 11.07 -32.87
C ARG A 127 -5.46 10.90 -32.73
#